data_AF-A0A094QAQ8-F1
#
_entry.id   AF-A0A094QAQ8-F1
#
_cell.length_a   1.000
_cell.length_b   1.000
_cell.length_c   1.000
_cell.angle_alpha   90.00
_cell.angle_beta   90.00
_cell.angle_gamma   90.00
#
_symmetry.space_group_name_H-M   'P 1'
#
loop_
_entity.id
_entity.type
_entity.pdbx_description
1 polymer ?
#
loop_
_entity_poly.entity_id
_entity_poly.type
_entity_poly.pdbx_seq_one_letter_code
_entity_poly.pdbx_strand_id
1 'polypeptide(L)'
;GLKIRDVNFAFKMCRGRIFEHISLKSEGSFIDAELVIRANKLGYHIVQFGVDYFPRTRGVSTLSSPSVIVKILREMRELRQELRAIEPIVTRP
;
A
#
# COMPACT_ATOMS: atom_id res chain seq x y z
N GLY A 1 1.40 11.47 -8.67
CA GLY A 1 2.19 10.48 -7.91
C GLY A 1 1.74 10.43 -6.47
N LEU A 2 2.02 9.35 -5.75
CA LEU A 2 1.64 9.19 -4.33
C LEU A 2 2.61 9.96 -3.42
N LYS A 3 2.12 10.92 -2.64
CA LYS A 3 2.92 11.72 -1.71
C LYS A 3 2.82 11.15 -0.27
N ILE A 4 3.44 10.00 -0.03
CA ILE A 4 3.53 9.35 1.29
C ILE A 4 5.00 9.10 1.61
N ARG A 5 5.41 9.31 2.88
CA ARG A 5 6.79 9.20 3.36
C ARG A 5 7.23 7.75 3.45
N ASP A 6 6.40 6.90 4.05
CA ASP A 6 6.65 5.46 4.14
C ASP A 6 5.38 4.69 3.77
N VAL A 7 5.45 3.99 2.65
CA VAL A 7 4.35 3.17 2.13
C VAL A 7 4.41 1.76 2.71
N ASN A 8 5.61 1.22 2.96
CA ASN A 8 5.84 -0.18 3.33
C ASN A 8 5.77 -0.42 4.84
N PHE A 9 5.59 0.62 5.65
CA PHE A 9 5.34 0.45 7.07
C PHE A 9 4.06 -0.35 7.30
N ALA A 10 4.18 -1.56 7.86
CA ALA A 10 3.09 -2.52 7.94
C ALA A 10 1.91 -2.08 8.84
N PHE A 11 2.15 -1.21 9.82
CA PHE A 11 1.09 -0.75 10.71
C PHE A 11 0.27 0.36 10.04
N LYS A 12 -0.96 0.01 9.65
CA LYS A 12 -1.94 0.91 9.05
C LYS A 12 -3.27 0.75 9.77
N MET A 13 -3.85 1.86 10.23
CA MET A 13 -5.18 1.88 10.83
C MET A 13 -6.20 2.44 9.82
N CYS A 14 -7.26 1.67 9.59
CA CYS A 14 -8.23 1.94 8.54
C CYS A 14 -9.66 1.86 9.11
N ARG A 15 -10.56 2.71 8.63
CA ARG A 15 -12.01 2.52 8.86
C ARG A 15 -12.49 1.34 8.02
N GLY A 16 -13.24 0.41 8.60
CA GLY A 16 -13.75 -0.78 7.89
C GLY A 16 -14.43 -0.46 6.56
N ARG A 17 -15.22 0.62 6.51
CA ARG A 17 -15.95 1.09 5.30
C ARG A 17 -15.09 1.32 4.06
N ILE A 18 -13.77 1.54 4.20
CA ILE A 18 -12.92 1.71 3.01
C ILE A 18 -12.85 0.41 2.19
N PHE A 19 -13.01 -0.75 2.84
CA PHE A 19 -12.96 -2.05 2.19
C PHE A 19 -14.25 -2.43 1.46
N GLU A 20 -15.32 -1.62 1.58
CA GLU A 20 -16.49 -1.71 0.69
C GLU A 20 -16.13 -1.27 -0.74
N HIS A 21 -15.11 -0.42 -0.89
CA HIS A 21 -14.68 0.15 -2.18
C HIS A 21 -13.29 -0.31 -2.60
N ILE A 22 -12.48 -0.81 -1.65
CA ILE A 22 -11.13 -1.32 -1.88
C ILE A 22 -11.16 -2.84 -1.82
N SER A 23 -10.90 -3.46 -2.97
CA SER A 23 -10.55 -4.89 -3.06
C SER A 23 -9.05 -5.01 -3.35
N LEU A 24 -8.33 -5.73 -2.48
CA LEU A 24 -6.89 -5.97 -2.60
C LEU A 24 -6.64 -7.25 -3.38
N LYS A 25 -5.67 -7.22 -4.31
CA LYS A 25 -5.31 -8.35 -5.17
C LYS A 25 -3.88 -8.85 -4.94
N SER A 26 -3.01 -8.02 -4.38
CA SER A 26 -1.62 -8.39 -4.11
C SER A 26 -1.57 -9.46 -3.02
N GLU A 27 -0.75 -10.48 -3.24
CA GLU A 27 -0.46 -11.53 -2.25
C GLU A 27 0.98 -11.41 -1.71
N GLY A 28 1.76 -10.47 -2.23
CA GLY A 28 3.12 -10.14 -1.82
C GLY A 28 3.20 -8.80 -1.10
N SER A 29 4.44 -8.35 -0.88
CA SER A 29 4.70 -7.09 -0.16
C SER A 29 4.23 -5.83 -0.91
N PHE A 30 3.75 -5.96 -2.15
CA PHE A 30 3.13 -4.83 -2.85
C PHE A 30 1.76 -4.44 -2.25
N ILE A 31 1.16 -5.29 -1.41
CA ILE A 31 -0.16 -5.06 -0.80
C ILE A 31 -0.27 -3.72 -0.06
N ASP A 32 0.80 -3.29 0.61
CA ASP A 32 0.85 -2.01 1.32
C ASP A 32 0.73 -0.82 0.36
N ALA A 33 1.46 -0.89 -0.76
CA ALA A 33 1.39 0.12 -1.81
C ALA A 33 0.05 0.09 -2.53
N GLU A 34 -0.49 -1.10 -2.81
CA GLU A 34 -1.81 -1.25 -3.41
C GLU A 34 -2.88 -0.57 -2.56
N LEU A 35 -2.95 -0.88 -1.26
CA LEU A 35 -3.91 -0.29 -0.33
C LEU A 35 -3.84 1.23 -0.35
N VAL A 36 -2.63 1.77 -0.22
CA VAL A 36 -2.40 3.21 -0.16
C VAL A 36 -2.73 3.90 -1.50
N ILE A 37 -2.35 3.30 -2.63
CA ILE A 37 -2.66 3.84 -3.97
C ILE A 37 -4.17 3.85 -4.19
N ARG A 38 -4.87 2.74 -3.91
CA ARG A 38 -6.33 2.65 -4.04
C ARG A 38 -7.00 3.68 -3.14
N ALA A 39 -6.60 3.75 -1.87
CA ALA A 39 -7.18 4.70 -0.92
C ALA A 39 -6.99 6.15 -1.37
N ASN A 40 -5.79 6.49 -1.87
CA ASN A 40 -5.50 7.81 -2.38
C ASN A 40 -6.36 8.14 -3.62
N LYS A 41 -6.44 7.23 -4.59
CA LYS A 41 -7.17 7.44 -5.85
C LYS A 41 -8.69 7.50 -5.65
N LEU A 42 -9.24 6.74 -4.70
CA LEU A 42 -10.65 6.81 -4.33
C LEU A 42 -11.03 8.11 -3.60
N GLY A 43 -10.04 8.91 -3.19
CA GLY A 43 -10.25 10.20 -2.54
C GLY A 43 -10.30 10.15 -1.02
N TYR A 44 -9.96 9.03 -0.40
CA TYR A 44 -9.91 8.94 1.07
C TYR A 44 -8.81 9.82 1.66
N HIS A 45 -9.10 10.35 2.84
CA HIS A 45 -8.15 11.13 3.62
C HIS A 45 -7.14 10.22 4.32
N ILE A 46 -5.85 10.50 4.13
CA ILE A 46 -4.73 9.73 4.69
C ILE A 46 -3.87 10.67 5.53
N VAL A 47 -3.64 10.31 6.79
CA VAL A 47 -2.76 11.04 7.72
C VAL A 47 -1.57 10.16 8.06
N GLN A 48 -0.40 10.79 8.24
CA GLN A 48 0.84 10.12 8.63
C GLN A 48 1.26 10.60 10.02
N PHE A 49 1.50 9.65 10.92
CA PHE A 49 2.00 9.92 12.27
C PHE A 49 3.39 9.32 12.42
N GLY A 50 4.29 10.09 13.03
CA GLY A 50 5.61 9.57 13.41
C GLY A 50 5.47 8.61 14.58
N VAL A 51 6.15 7.47 14.50
CA VAL A 51 6.24 6.47 15.58
C VAL A 51 7.68 6.02 15.71
N ASP A 52 8.07 5.65 16.93
CA ASP A 52 9.39 5.07 17.18
C ASP A 52 9.43 3.65 16.62
N TYR A 53 10.30 3.43 15.63
CA TYR A 53 10.52 2.13 15.03
C TYR A 53 11.81 1.51 15.57
N PHE A 54 11.67 0.46 16.36
CA PHE A 54 12.82 -0.27 16.90
C PHE A 54 13.29 -1.34 15.90
N PRO A 55 14.58 -1.33 15.50
CA PRO A 55 15.10 -2.34 14.60
C PRO A 55 14.97 -3.73 15.24
N ARG A 56 14.67 -4.73 14.41
CA ARG A 56 14.63 -6.12 14.88
C ARG A 56 16.03 -6.51 15.35
N THR A 57 16.11 -7.13 16.53
CA THR A 57 17.38 -7.59 17.13
C THR A 57 17.75 -9.02 16.71
N ARG A 58 16.80 -9.77 16.13
CA ARG A 58 16.98 -11.16 15.68
C ARG A 58 16.19 -11.45 14.40
N GLY A 59 16.72 -12.35 13.58
CA GLY A 59 16.13 -12.79 12.31
C GLY A 59 16.67 -12.04 11.09
N VAL A 60 16.74 -12.73 9.95
CA VAL A 60 17.13 -12.15 8.65
C VAL A 60 15.89 -11.61 7.95
N SER A 61 15.98 -10.40 7.39
CA SER A 61 14.91 -9.84 6.57
C SER A 61 14.66 -10.71 5.33
N THR A 62 13.48 -11.30 5.23
CA THR A 62 13.05 -12.07 4.05
C THR A 62 12.58 -11.18 2.90
N LEU A 63 12.29 -9.90 3.20
CA LEU A 63 11.83 -8.92 2.21
C LEU A 63 12.89 -8.65 1.12
N SER A 64 14.16 -8.83 1.46
CA SER A 64 15.31 -8.56 0.58
C SER A 64 15.64 -9.72 -0.37
N SER A 65 14.87 -10.82 -0.32
CA SER A 65 15.13 -11.96 -1.19
C SER A 65 14.78 -11.63 -2.65
N PRO A 66 15.57 -12.08 -3.63
CA PRO A 66 15.31 -11.79 -5.05
C PRO A 66 13.92 -12.23 -5.51
N SER A 67 13.42 -13.36 -5.00
CA SER A 67 12.07 -13.87 -5.31
C SER A 67 10.97 -12.91 -4.86
N VAL A 68 11.10 -12.31 -3.66
CA VAL A 68 10.14 -11.31 -3.16
C VAL A 68 10.21 -10.04 -3.99
N ILE A 69 11.40 -9.55 -4.33
CA ILE A 69 11.57 -8.35 -5.17
C ILE A 69 10.91 -8.55 -6.54
N VAL A 70 11.15 -9.70 -7.18
CA VAL A 70 10.52 -10.04 -8.47
C VAL A 70 9.01 -10.12 -8.34
N LYS A 71 8.48 -10.72 -7.26
CA LYS A 71 7.02 -10.76 -6.99
C LYS A 71 6.44 -9.35 -6.88
N ILE A 72 7.08 -8.45 -6.12
CA ILE A 72 6.65 -7.05 -5.97
C ILE A 72 6.60 -6.34 -7.33
N LEU A 73 7.66 -6.46 -8.13
CA LEU A 73 7.73 -5.82 -9.44
C LEU A 73 6.67 -6.35 -10.40
N ARG A 74 6.40 -7.66 -10.34
CA ARG A 74 5.35 -8.31 -11.13
C ARG A 74 3.96 -7.81 -10.73
N GLU A 75 3.63 -7.85 -9.43
CA GLU A 75 2.35 -7.33 -8.90
C GLU A 75 2.15 -5.86 -9.27
N MET A 76 3.21 -5.04 -9.11
CA MET A 76 3.19 -3.62 -9.50
C MET A 76 2.88 -3.43 -10.99
N ARG A 77 3.42 -4.29 -11.87
CA ARG A 77 3.19 -4.19 -13.31
C ARG A 77 1.79 -4.65 -13.69
N GLU A 78 1.34 -5.79 -13.15
CA GLU A 78 0.02 -6.38 -13.41
C GLU A 78 -1.11 -5.45 -12.95
N LEU A 79 -0.99 -4.87 -11.75
CA LEU A 79 -2.02 -3.99 -11.20
C LEU A 79 -1.94 -2.55 -11.73
N ARG A 80 -0.90 -2.18 -12.49
CA ARG A 80 -0.69 -0.79 -12.94
C ARG A 80 -1.86 -0.22 -13.73
N GLN A 81 -2.42 -0.99 -14.66
CA GLN A 81 -3.51 -0.54 -15.52
C GLN A 81 -4.79 -0.35 -14.71
N GLU A 82 -5.14 -1.32 -13.88
CA GLU A 82 -6.31 -1.25 -12.99
C GLU A 82 -6.19 -0.07 -12.02
N LEU A 83 -5.06 0.05 -11.33
CA LEU A 83 -4.84 1.16 -10.40
C LEU A 83 -4.92 2.51 -11.13
N ARG A 84 -4.48 2.61 -12.39
CA ARG A 84 -4.61 3.85 -13.18
C ARG A 84 -6.05 4.19 -13.50
N ALA A 85 -6.89 3.21 -13.79
CA ALA A 85 -8.30 3.38 -14.15
C ALA A 85 -9.23 3.74 -12.98
N ILE A 86 -8.76 3.67 -11.73
CA ILE A 86 -9.58 4.06 -10.56
C ILE A 86 -10.01 5.51 -10.64
N GLU A 87 -11.33 5.71 -10.59
CA GLU A 87 -12.01 6.99 -10.47
C GLU A 87 -12.30 7.33 -9.00
N PRO A 88 -12.20 8.61 -8.61
CA PRO A 88 -12.45 9.06 -7.25
C PRO A 88 -13.94 8.98 -6.92
N ILE A 89 -14.27 8.43 -5.74
CA ILE A 89 -15.65 8.36 -5.22
C ILE A 89 -15.89 9.52 -4.26
N VAL A 90 -14.84 9.97 -3.55
CA VAL A 90 -14.91 11.10 -2.63
C VAL A 90 -14.27 12.32 -3.30
N THR A 91 -15.06 13.38 -3.47
CA THR A 91 -14.52 14.68 -3.88
C THR A 91 -13.64 15.21 -2.75
N ARG A 92 -12.35 15.41 -3.03
CA ARG A 92 -11.46 16.06 -2.05
C ARG A 92 -11.91 17.52 -1.87
N PRO A 93 -12.02 18.01 -0.63
CA PRO A 93 -12.25 19.43 -0.38
C PRO A 93 -11.09 20.28 -0.90
#